data_AF-D4CW37-F1
#
_entry.id   AF-D4CW37-F1
#
_cell.length_a   1.000
_cell.length_b   1.000
_cell.length_c   1.000
_cell.angle_alpha   90.00
_cell.angle_beta   90.00
_cell.angle_gamma   90.00
#
_symmetry.space_group_name_H-M   'P 1'
#
loop_
_entity.id
_entity.type
_entity.pdbx_description
1 polymer ?
#
loop_
_entity_poly.entity_id
_entity_poly.type
_entity_poly.pdbx_seq_one_letter_code
_entity_poly.pdbx_strand_id
1 'polypeptide(L)'
;MKHTLKVAIIVLILVVISVILFVTGKRHDILIENNSMAGIKYSINGEPYKTLDAGKKALGISKGIGNVIFIKTADNKVIEKELPSKDIDLFINQAINNSDDWYKEKVK
;
A
#
# COMPACT_ATOMS: atom_id res chain seq x y z
N MET A 1 3.46 12.71 -43.50
CA MET A 1 3.60 13.55 -42.28
C MET A 1 4.89 14.34 -42.35
N LYS A 2 4.84 15.66 -42.11
CA LYS A 2 6.03 16.50 -41.94
C LYS A 2 6.90 15.94 -40.81
N HIS A 3 8.23 16.00 -40.95
CA HIS A 3 9.20 15.46 -39.99
C HIS A 3 8.94 15.96 -38.55
N THR A 4 8.59 17.24 -38.41
CA THR A 4 8.23 17.87 -37.13
C THR A 4 7.07 17.20 -36.42
N LEU A 5 6.04 16.78 -37.15
CA LEU A 5 4.87 16.12 -36.57
C LEU A 5 5.21 14.70 -36.06
N LYS A 6 6.08 13.98 -36.78
CA LYS A 6 6.55 12.65 -36.33
C LYS A 6 7.35 12.76 -35.03
N VAL A 7 8.25 13.73 -34.95
CA VAL A 7 9.07 14.00 -33.75
C VAL A 7 8.16 14.38 -32.56
N ALA A 8 7.19 15.26 -32.76
CA ALA A 8 6.28 15.69 -31.70
C ALA A 8 5.49 14.51 -31.09
N ILE A 9 5.01 13.57 -31.92
CA ILE A 9 4.29 12.38 -31.44
C ILE A 9 5.21 11.46 -30.62
N ILE A 10 6.45 11.23 -31.07
CA ILE A 10 7.42 10.41 -30.34
C ILE A 10 7.72 11.03 -28.97
N VAL A 11 7.95 12.34 -28.93
CA VAL A 11 8.19 13.07 -27.67
C VAL A 11 6.98 12.95 -26.74
N LEU A 12 5.76 13.11 -27.25
CA LEU A 12 4.55 12.98 -26.44
C LEU A 12 4.42 11.58 -25.83
N ILE A 13 4.67 10.52 -26.62
CA ILE A 13 4.62 9.13 -26.13
C ILE A 13 5.64 8.92 -25.01
N LEU A 14 6.87 9.42 -25.18
CA LEU A 14 7.91 9.29 -24.15
C LEU A 14 7.54 10.01 -22.86
N VAL A 15 6.94 11.20 -22.95
CA VAL A 15 6.45 11.94 -21.78
C VAL A 15 5.36 11.16 -21.06
N VAL A 16 4.39 10.61 -21.80
CA VAL A 16 3.30 9.80 -21.21
C VAL A 16 3.86 8.56 -20.51
N ILE A 17 4.77 7.82 -21.16
CA ILE A 17 5.42 6.64 -20.56
C ILE A 17 6.19 7.03 -19.29
N SER A 18 6.93 8.13 -19.33
CA SER A 18 7.69 8.62 -18.17
C SER A 18 6.79 8.92 -16.97
N VAL A 19 5.66 9.58 -17.21
CA VAL A 19 4.68 9.90 -16.14
C VAL A 19 4.08 8.62 -15.55
N ILE A 20 3.71 7.64 -16.38
CA ILE A 20 3.16 6.36 -15.90
C ILE A 20 4.19 5.60 -15.06
N LEU A 21 5.44 5.51 -15.52
CA LEU A 21 6.53 4.86 -14.79
C LEU A 21 6.84 5.56 -13.46
N PHE A 22 6.76 6.89 -13.44
CA PHE A 22 6.97 7.66 -12.22
C PHE A 22 5.90 7.37 -11.16
N VAL A 23 4.62 7.36 -11.57
CA VAL A 23 3.50 7.09 -10.66
C VAL A 23 3.53 5.65 -10.14
N THR A 24 3.73 4.68 -11.04
CA THR A 24 3.73 3.24 -10.68
C THR A 24 4.97 2.84 -9.87
N GLY A 25 6.11 3.52 -10.08
CA GLY A 25 7.35 3.26 -9.35
C GLY A 25 7.45 3.89 -7.97
N LYS A 26 6.57 4.83 -7.62
CA LYS A 26 6.61 5.53 -6.33
C LYS A 26 6.41 4.54 -5.17
N ARG A 27 7.32 4.56 -4.20
CA ARG A 27 7.28 3.68 -3.02
C ARG A 27 6.65 4.40 -1.84
N HIS A 28 5.87 3.67 -1.07
CA HIS A 28 5.20 4.12 0.14
C HIS A 28 5.47 3.17 1.30
N ASP A 29 5.89 3.70 2.43
CA ASP A 29 6.20 2.92 3.62
C ASP A 29 4.98 2.87 4.57
N ILE A 30 4.65 1.66 5.03
CA ILE A 30 3.48 1.37 5.86
C ILE A 30 3.97 0.80 7.18
N LEU A 31 3.90 1.56 8.26
CA LEU A 31 4.19 1.01 9.59
C LEU A 31 2.94 0.32 10.12
N ILE A 32 2.98 -1.00 10.18
CA ILE A 32 1.88 -1.84 10.64
C ILE A 32 2.07 -2.08 12.13
N GLU A 33 1.14 -1.59 12.95
CA GLU A 33 1.13 -1.77 14.39
C GLU A 33 0.04 -2.76 14.79
N ASN A 34 0.46 -3.92 15.33
CA ASN A 34 -0.49 -4.85 15.94
C ASN A 34 -0.80 -4.43 17.37
N ASN A 35 -1.77 -3.53 17.50
CA ASN A 35 -2.35 -3.13 18.78
C ASN A 35 -3.55 -3.99 19.20
N SER A 36 -3.73 -5.17 18.59
CA SER A 36 -4.72 -6.15 19.04
C SER A 36 -4.12 -7.07 20.12
N MET A 37 -4.99 -7.79 20.84
CA MET A 37 -4.58 -8.72 21.90
C MET A 37 -4.02 -10.06 21.37
N ALA A 38 -4.12 -10.32 20.05
CA ALA A 38 -3.72 -11.57 19.44
C ALA A 38 -2.70 -11.35 18.31
N GLY A 39 -1.92 -12.39 18.02
CA GLY A 39 -1.09 -12.41 16.81
C GLY A 39 -1.96 -12.44 15.56
N ILE A 40 -1.52 -11.74 14.51
CA ILE A 40 -2.18 -11.69 13.21
C ILE A 40 -1.21 -12.15 12.11
N LYS A 41 -1.78 -12.47 10.95
CA LYS A 41 -1.02 -12.61 9.71
C LYS A 41 -1.43 -11.51 8.76
N TYR A 42 -0.49 -10.91 8.03
CA TYR A 42 -0.81 -9.90 7.03
C TYR A 42 -0.11 -10.17 5.71
N SER A 43 -0.70 -9.69 4.62
CA SER A 43 -0.16 -9.74 3.26
C SER A 43 -0.43 -8.41 2.58
N ILE A 44 0.57 -7.87 1.88
CA ILE A 44 0.41 -6.66 1.06
C ILE A 44 0.40 -7.13 -0.39
N ASN A 45 -0.62 -6.75 -1.16
CA ASN A 45 -0.79 -7.10 -2.57
C ASN A 45 -0.70 -8.60 -2.88
N GLY A 46 -1.14 -9.45 -1.95
CA GLY A 46 -1.10 -10.91 -2.14
C GLY A 46 0.28 -11.54 -1.97
N GLU A 47 1.29 -10.81 -1.48
CA GLU A 47 2.55 -11.40 -1.04
C GLU A 47 2.32 -12.51 0.02
N PRO A 48 3.24 -13.47 0.20
CA PRO A 48 3.13 -14.46 1.25
C PRO A 48 2.87 -13.83 2.63
N TYR A 49 1.92 -14.42 3.36
CA TYR A 49 1.53 -13.92 4.66
C TYR A 49 2.70 -13.89 5.65
N LYS A 50 2.89 -12.74 6.28
CA LYS A 50 3.87 -12.50 7.35
C LYS A 50 3.13 -12.50 8.69
N THR A 51 3.72 -13.10 9.71
CA THR A 51 3.18 -13.10 11.07
C THR A 51 3.57 -11.81 11.80
N LEU A 52 2.65 -11.27 12.59
CA LEU A 52 2.88 -10.12 13.46
C LEU A 52 2.26 -10.39 14.83
N ASP A 53 3.09 -10.61 15.84
CA ASP A 53 2.64 -10.89 17.20
C ASP A 53 1.97 -9.66 17.84
N ALA A 54 1.17 -9.90 18.88
CA ALA A 54 0.50 -8.83 19.64
C ALA A 54 1.52 -7.83 20.20
N GLY A 55 1.22 -6.54 20.08
CA GLY A 55 2.07 -5.44 20.52
C GLY A 55 3.32 -5.17 19.67
N LYS A 56 3.54 -5.92 18.58
CA LYS A 56 4.68 -5.72 17.68
C LYS A 56 4.33 -4.79 16.53
N LYS A 57 5.37 -4.17 15.96
CA LYS A 57 5.30 -3.35 14.75
C LYS A 57 6.11 -3.98 13.63
N ALA A 58 5.66 -3.80 12.40
CA ALA A 58 6.38 -4.21 11.20
C ALA A 58 6.37 -3.10 10.16
N LEU A 59 7.41 -3.02 9.34
CA LEU A 59 7.44 -2.12 8.19
C LEU A 59 7.04 -2.88 6.93
N GLY A 60 5.89 -2.52 6.38
CA GLY A 60 5.43 -2.90 5.07
C GLY A 60 5.84 -1.89 4.01
N ILE A 61 5.90 -2.34 2.76
CA ILE A 61 6.20 -1.49 1.60
C ILE A 61 5.10 -1.71 0.58
N SER A 62 4.58 -0.63 0.03
CA SER A 62 3.69 -0.64 -1.12
C SER A 62 4.27 0.22 -2.24
N LYS A 63 3.87 -0.05 -3.49
CA LYS A 63 4.38 0.67 -4.67
C LYS A 63 3.24 1.07 -5.59
N GLY A 64 3.27 2.28 -6.11
CA GLY A 64 2.25 2.80 -7.01
C GLY A 64 0.91 3.05 -6.34
N ILE A 65 -0.17 2.76 -7.08
CA ILE A 65 -1.56 3.04 -6.71
C ILE A 65 -2.36 1.74 -6.63
N GLY A 66 -3.40 1.72 -5.80
CA GLY A 66 -4.31 0.58 -5.69
C GLY A 66 -3.72 -0.58 -4.90
N ASN A 67 -2.91 -0.28 -3.89
CA ASN A 67 -2.34 -1.29 -3.02
C ASN A 67 -3.39 -1.76 -2.01
N VAL A 68 -3.28 -3.00 -1.56
CA VAL A 68 -4.24 -3.62 -0.63
C VAL A 68 -3.48 -4.39 0.44
N ILE A 69 -3.98 -4.32 1.68
CA ILE A 69 -3.53 -5.20 2.76
C ILE A 69 -4.63 -6.19 3.12
N PHE A 70 -4.25 -7.46 3.21
CA PHE A 70 -5.07 -8.54 3.73
C PHE A 70 -4.60 -8.85 5.15
N ILE A 71 -5.51 -8.76 6.11
CA ILE A 71 -5.25 -9.06 7.53
C ILE A 71 -6.03 -10.31 7.86
N LYS A 72 -5.32 -11.36 8.27
CA LYS A 72 -5.87 -12.62 8.73
C LYS A 72 -5.74 -12.72 10.24
N THR A 73 -6.89 -12.76 10.91
CA THR A 73 -7.01 -12.86 12.36
C THR A 73 -6.91 -14.31 12.84
N ALA A 74 -6.77 -14.50 14.15
CA ALA A 74 -6.60 -15.83 14.77
C ALA A 74 -7.78 -16.79 14.53
N ASP A 75 -8.98 -16.25 14.33
CA ASP A 75 -10.21 -16.96 13.93
C ASP A 75 -10.25 -17.32 12.42
N ASN A 76 -9.14 -17.14 11.70
CA ASN A 76 -9.01 -17.32 10.25
C ASN A 76 -9.87 -16.38 9.39
N LYS A 77 -10.53 -15.38 9.97
CA LYS A 77 -11.22 -14.33 9.19
C LYS A 77 -10.18 -13.50 8.44
N VAL A 78 -10.49 -13.17 7.19
CA VAL A 78 -9.65 -12.30 6.34
C VAL A 78 -10.37 -10.98 6.14
N ILE A 79 -9.66 -9.89 6.39
CA ILE A 79 -10.15 -8.52 6.26
C ILE A 79 -9.27 -7.82 5.23
N GLU A 80 -9.90 -7.09 4.33
CA GLU A 80 -9.26 -6.37 3.25
C GLU A 80 -9.36 -4.87 3.50
N LYS A 81 -8.24 -4.15 3.33
CA LYS A 81 -8.21 -2.69 3.36
C LYS A 81 -7.38 -2.15 2.20
N GLU A 82 -7.96 -1.21 1.46
CA GLU A 82 -7.22 -0.45 0.46
C GLU A 82 -6.19 0.46 1.13
N LEU A 83 -4.95 0.38 0.70
CA LEU A 83 -3.85 1.20 1.20
C LEU A 83 -3.74 2.47 0.36
N PRO A 84 -3.68 3.65 1.01
CA PRO A 84 -3.49 4.90 0.28
C PRO A 84 -2.06 5.00 -0.27
N SER A 85 -1.88 5.70 -1.39
CA SER A 85 -0.56 5.93 -2.01
C SER A 85 0.26 7.01 -1.28
N LYS A 86 0.51 6.78 0.00
CA LYS A 86 1.26 7.67 0.91
C LYS A 86 1.85 6.86 2.08
N ASP A 87 2.77 7.48 2.79
CA ASP A 87 3.38 6.85 3.97
C ASP A 87 2.39 6.93 5.14
N ILE A 88 2.14 5.79 5.79
CA ILE A 88 1.12 5.68 6.85
C ILE A 88 1.58 4.85 8.05
N ASP A 89 0.92 5.09 9.17
CA ASP A 89 0.84 4.20 10.32
C ASP A 89 -0.52 3.50 10.30
N LEU A 90 -0.52 2.17 10.21
CA LEU A 90 -1.71 1.33 10.16
C LEU A 90 -1.91 0.65 11.51
N PHE A 91 -3.12 0.77 12.08
CA PHE A 91 -3.47 0.15 13.35
C PHE A 91 -4.39 -1.05 13.15
N ILE A 92 -3.87 -2.25 13.42
CA ILE A 92 -4.54 -3.51 13.12
C ILE A 92 -5.89 -3.65 13.85
N ASN A 93 -5.97 -3.28 15.13
CA ASN A 93 -7.20 -3.44 15.90
C ASN A 93 -8.34 -2.58 15.32
N GLN A 94 -8.05 -1.35 14.91
CA GLN A 94 -9.01 -0.46 14.27
C GLN A 94 -9.42 -0.99 12.88
N ALA A 95 -8.45 -1.49 12.11
CA ALA A 95 -8.71 -2.08 10.81
C ALA A 95 -9.62 -3.30 10.90
N ILE A 96 -9.42 -4.16 11.91
CA ILE A 96 -10.26 -5.34 12.16
C ILE A 96 -11.68 -4.94 12.56
N ASN A 97 -11.82 -3.90 13.38
CA ASN A 97 -13.10 -3.42 13.90
C ASN A 97 -13.83 -2.44 12.95
N ASN A 98 -13.33 -2.25 11.73
CA ASN A 98 -13.89 -1.31 10.75
C ASN A 98 -14.06 0.13 11.30
N SER A 99 -13.14 0.58 12.15
CA SER A 99 -13.10 1.97 12.58
C SER A 99 -12.58 2.86 11.45
N ASP A 100 -13.08 4.10 11.34
CA ASP A 100 -12.63 5.08 10.35
C ASP A 100 -11.16 5.50 10.56
N ASP A 101 -10.67 5.49 11.80
CA ASP A 101 -9.31 5.88 12.17
C ASP A 101 -8.31 4.72 12.11
N TRP A 102 -8.47 3.82 11.14
CA TRP A 102 -7.65 2.61 11.01
C TRP A 102 -6.23 2.87 10.50
N TYR A 103 -5.96 4.06 9.98
CA TYR A 103 -4.61 4.53 9.68
C TYR A 103 -4.45 6.02 9.97
N LYS A 104 -3.20 6.45 10.09
CA LYS A 104 -2.80 7.87 10.09
C LYS A 104 -1.73 8.11 9.05
N GLU A 105 -1.80 9.25 8.38
CA GLU A 105 -0.73 9.70 7.51
C GLU A 105 0.49 10.07 8.34
N LYS A 106 1.67 9.58 7.92
CA LYS A 106 2.92 10.04 8.52
C LYS A 106 3.17 11.47 8.10
N VAL A 107 3.09 12.39 9.06
CA VAL A 107 3.59 13.75 8.87
C VAL A 107 5.12 13.65 8.85
N LYS A 108 5.72 13.95 7.70
CA LYS A 108 7.17 14.07 7.55
C LYS A 108 7.66 15.44 8.00
#